data_AF-A0A139A361-F1
#
_entry.id   AF-A0A139A361-F1
#
_cell.length_a   1.000
_cell.length_b   1.000
_cell.length_c   1.000
_cell.angle_alpha   90.00
_cell.angle_beta   90.00
_cell.angle_gamma   90.00
#
_symmetry.space_group_name_H-M   'P 1'
#
loop_
_entity.id
_entity.type
_entity.pdbx_description
1 polymer ?
#
loop_
_entity_poly.entity_id
_entity_poly.type
_entity_poly.pdbx_seq_one_letter_code
_entity_poly.pdbx_strand_id
1 'polypeptide(L)'
;MPKNVPQIFGPTVYPDEIVQPMYMGLYDTRGVQVGTSYFSFSVQIFSSMLDSVKGSATPNSLFYVVSSQGEVLAISGLGNSTMQSKILKKAIDPTRGVFALNTIFDYDASSFPLLNLSASAILAYSGGNLSTPFADRTWQTGDYLVTVTTKVVWSYRYIVVTAAPLQDYLGDTINLAANLKADGVRSMIQDIVSAIAVVVFMSFSAVTFVLFFIEKPMRDVLSTMKKATKLGNWKARFSIVSEIHGLQNTFKEMVIVFADALKSPPDQEFSYRRDIWA
;
A
#
# COMPACT_ATOMS: atom_id res chain seq x y z
N MET A 1 -32.13 24.90 4.14
CA MET A 1 -31.06 23.93 4.49
C MET A 1 -30.70 23.13 3.24
N PRO A 2 -29.47 22.61 3.08
CA PRO A 2 -29.18 21.66 2.01
C PRO A 2 -30.10 20.45 2.14
N LYS A 3 -30.61 19.93 1.01
CA LYS A 3 -31.53 18.79 1.01
C LYS A 3 -30.78 17.54 1.50
N ASN A 4 -31.33 16.86 2.50
CA ASN A 4 -30.83 15.57 3.03
C ASN A 4 -29.38 15.55 3.56
N VAL A 5 -28.80 16.71 3.92
CA VAL A 5 -27.49 16.76 4.58
C VAL A 5 -27.70 17.12 6.05
N PRO A 6 -27.31 16.26 7.01
CA PRO A 6 -27.32 16.61 8.43
C PRO A 6 -26.49 17.87 8.66
N GLN A 7 -27.10 18.88 9.29
CA GLN A 7 -26.39 20.05 9.76
C GLN A 7 -25.94 19.82 11.19
N ILE A 8 -24.63 19.86 11.40
CA ILE A 8 -24.00 19.83 12.71
C ILE A 8 -23.94 21.27 13.20
N PHE A 9 -24.57 21.56 14.34
CA PHE A 9 -24.53 22.89 14.95
C PHE A 9 -23.40 22.99 15.97
N GLY A 10 -23.20 24.14 16.60
CA GLY A 10 -22.28 24.21 17.73
C GLY A 10 -22.71 23.27 18.87
N PRO A 11 -21.78 22.72 19.64
CA PRO A 11 -22.08 21.92 20.82
C PRO A 11 -22.74 22.78 21.90
N THR A 12 -23.72 22.22 22.59
CA THR A 12 -24.33 22.83 23.76
C THR A 12 -23.65 22.29 25.01
N VAL A 13 -23.09 23.19 25.82
CA VAL A 13 -22.36 22.82 27.03
C VAL A 13 -23.26 23.00 28.26
N TYR A 14 -23.71 21.89 28.83
CA TYR A 14 -24.44 21.84 30.09
C TYR A 14 -23.48 21.62 31.28
N PRO A 15 -23.90 21.85 32.53
CA PRO A 15 -23.06 21.56 33.70
C PRO A 15 -22.57 20.10 33.71
N ASP A 16 -23.49 19.15 33.50
CA ASP A 16 -23.18 17.72 33.62
C ASP A 16 -22.74 17.10 32.29
N GLU A 17 -23.18 17.63 31.16
CA GLU A 17 -23.00 17.02 29.84
C GLU A 17 -22.57 18.02 28.76
N ILE A 18 -21.85 17.57 27.72
CA ILE A 18 -21.75 18.34 26.47
C ILE A 18 -22.51 17.56 25.42
N VAL A 19 -23.47 18.22 24.79
CA VAL A 19 -24.34 17.60 23.80
C VAL A 19 -24.05 18.23 22.45
N GLN A 20 -23.78 17.39 21.45
CA GLN A 20 -23.62 17.82 20.06
C GLN A 20 -24.94 17.59 19.32
N PRO A 21 -25.73 18.65 19.04
CA PRO A 21 -26.96 18.50 18.29
C PRO A 21 -26.69 18.40 16.78
N MET A 22 -27.49 17.60 16.12
CA MET A 22 -27.55 17.42 14.68
C MET A 22 -29.00 17.53 14.21
N TYR A 23 -29.23 18.35 13.20
CA TYR A 23 -30.56 18.53 12.61
C TYR A 23 -30.54 18.08 11.16
N MET A 24 -31.59 17.37 10.77
CA MET A 24 -31.79 16.95 9.39
C MET A 24 -33.18 17.40 8.94
N GLY A 25 -33.23 18.24 7.91
CA GLY A 25 -34.49 18.63 7.29
C GLY A 25 -35.16 17.42 6.63
N LEU A 26 -36.45 17.23 6.88
CA LEU A 26 -37.29 16.25 6.20
C LEU A 26 -38.02 16.98 5.07
N TYR A 27 -37.90 16.45 3.85
CA TYR A 27 -38.47 17.05 2.65
C TYR A 27 -39.47 16.11 2.00
N ASP A 28 -40.56 16.67 1.48
CA ASP A 28 -41.50 15.91 0.65
C ASP A 28 -40.92 15.59 -0.73
N THR A 29 -41.69 14.85 -1.53
CA THR A 29 -41.32 14.49 -2.92
C THR A 29 -41.19 15.70 -3.84
N ARG A 30 -41.76 16.85 -3.48
CA ARG A 30 -41.69 18.13 -4.21
C ARG A 30 -40.49 18.97 -3.76
N GLY A 31 -39.73 18.53 -2.76
CA GLY A 31 -38.58 19.25 -2.21
C GLY A 31 -38.95 20.35 -1.22
N VAL A 32 -40.20 20.40 -0.73
CA VAL A 32 -40.64 21.31 0.33
C VAL A 32 -40.28 20.70 1.69
N GLN A 33 -39.69 21.49 2.58
CA GLN A 33 -39.37 21.03 3.93
C GLN A 33 -40.67 20.84 4.72
N VAL A 34 -40.93 19.61 5.17
CA VAL A 34 -42.14 19.22 5.94
C VAL A 34 -41.85 19.00 7.42
N GLY A 35 -40.57 18.94 7.80
CA GLY A 35 -40.19 18.79 9.19
C GLY A 35 -38.68 18.84 9.39
N THR A 36 -38.27 18.59 10.63
CA THR A 36 -36.87 18.50 11.03
C THR A 36 -36.72 17.33 11.99
N SER A 37 -35.82 16.41 11.67
CA SER A 37 -35.37 15.37 12.58
C SER A 37 -34.25 15.93 13.46
N TYR A 38 -34.28 15.57 14.74
CA TYR A 38 -33.28 15.94 15.73
C TYR A 38 -32.60 14.68 16.25
N PHE A 39 -31.28 14.66 16.20
CA PHE A 39 -30.44 13.67 16.85
C PHE A 39 -29.36 14.40 17.63
N SER A 40 -28.97 13.87 18.78
CA SER A 40 -27.87 14.43 19.56
C SER A 40 -27.06 13.32 20.18
N PHE A 41 -25.76 13.55 20.33
CA PHE A 41 -24.89 12.62 21.03
C PHE A 41 -24.11 13.34 22.12
N SER A 42 -23.79 12.57 23.16
CA SER A 42 -22.92 12.98 24.24
C SER A 42 -21.47 13.00 23.78
N VAL A 43 -20.80 14.12 23.94
CA VAL A 43 -19.37 14.25 23.62
C VAL A 43 -18.52 13.35 24.52
N GLN A 44 -18.96 13.09 25.75
CA GLN A 44 -18.30 12.15 26.65
C GLN A 44 -18.35 10.72 26.09
N ILE A 45 -19.53 10.27 25.62
CA ILE A 45 -19.66 8.95 24.97
C ILE A 45 -18.77 8.88 23.72
N PHE A 46 -18.72 9.97 22.95
CA PHE A 46 -17.84 10.04 21.78
C PHE A 46 -16.35 9.95 22.16
N SER A 47 -15.92 10.61 23.23
CA SER A 47 -14.56 10.51 23.76
C SER A 47 -14.23 9.09 24.22
N SER A 48 -15.16 8.40 24.89
CA SER A 48 -15.00 6.97 25.23
C SER A 48 -14.93 6.06 24.00
N MET A 49 -15.59 6.41 22.91
CA MET A 49 -15.42 5.69 21.64
C MET A 49 -14.02 5.92 21.05
N LEU A 50 -13.49 7.14 21.14
CA LEU A 50 -12.10 7.43 20.77
C LEU A 50 -11.10 6.67 21.65
N ASP A 51 -11.41 6.44 22.92
CA ASP A 51 -10.58 5.60 23.81
C ASP A 51 -10.52 4.15 23.33
N SER A 52 -11.64 3.61 22.84
CA SER A 52 -11.68 2.27 22.25
C SER A 52 -10.85 2.19 20.97
N VAL A 53 -10.89 3.22 20.13
CA VAL A 53 -10.04 3.32 18.92
C VAL A 53 -8.56 3.46 19.29
N LYS A 54 -8.24 4.22 20.34
CA LYS A 54 -6.88 4.32 20.85
C LYS A 54 -6.34 2.97 21.32
N GLY A 55 -7.19 2.13 21.91
CA GLY A 55 -6.84 0.77 22.33
C GLY A 55 -6.35 -0.13 21.19
N SER A 56 -6.71 0.15 19.93
CA SER A 56 -6.22 -0.58 18.75
C SER A 56 -5.10 0.15 18.00
N ALA A 57 -4.69 1.33 18.45
CA ALA A 57 -3.63 2.13 17.86
C ALA A 57 -2.27 1.92 18.58
N THR A 58 -1.24 2.63 18.14
CA THR A 58 0.06 2.60 18.84
C THR A 58 -0.03 3.33 20.19
N PRO A 59 0.75 2.93 21.22
CA PRO A 59 0.66 3.48 22.57
C PRO A 59 0.79 5.01 22.67
N ASN A 60 1.52 5.62 21.74
CA ASN A 60 1.79 7.06 21.72
C ASN A 60 0.84 7.85 20.81
N SER A 61 -0.28 7.25 20.39
CA SER A 61 -1.30 7.92 19.58
C SER A 61 -2.26 8.75 20.43
N LEU A 62 -2.64 9.92 19.91
CA LEU A 62 -3.69 10.78 20.45
C LEU A 62 -4.71 11.08 19.36
N PHE A 63 -5.98 10.79 19.63
CA PHE A 63 -7.09 11.15 18.76
C PHE A 63 -7.83 12.32 19.39
N TYR A 64 -8.08 13.35 18.61
CA TYR A 64 -8.87 14.49 19.05
C TYR A 64 -9.67 15.07 17.89
N VAL A 65 -10.77 15.72 18.22
CA VAL A 65 -11.67 16.38 17.27
C VAL A 65 -11.79 17.84 17.67
N VAL A 66 -11.61 18.73 16.71
CA VAL A 66 -11.62 20.19 16.90
C VAL A 66 -12.63 20.85 15.96
N SER A 67 -13.27 21.91 16.43
CA SER A 67 -14.10 22.79 15.60
C SER A 67 -13.21 23.62 14.66
N SER A 68 -13.80 24.26 13.65
CA SER A 68 -13.05 25.10 12.71
C SER A 68 -12.40 26.31 13.37
N GLN A 69 -12.90 26.72 14.53
CA GLN A 69 -12.41 27.79 15.39
C GLN A 69 -11.38 27.32 16.43
N GLY A 70 -11.05 26.02 16.46
CA GLY A 70 -10.08 25.47 17.41
C GLY A 70 -10.65 25.18 18.80
N GLU A 71 -11.96 25.00 18.93
CA GLU A 71 -12.58 24.46 20.15
C GLU A 71 -12.42 22.95 20.15
N VAL A 72 -12.02 22.37 21.28
CA VAL A 72 -11.81 20.93 21.36
C VAL A 72 -13.12 20.24 21.71
N LEU A 73 -13.63 19.48 20.75
CA LEU A 73 -14.87 18.72 20.88
C LEU A 73 -14.63 17.43 21.67
N ALA A 74 -13.62 16.64 21.31
CA ALA A 74 -13.37 15.35 21.96
C ALA A 74 -11.88 15.01 21.95
N ILE A 75 -11.41 14.29 22.97
CA ILE A 75 -10.02 13.81 23.09
C ILE A 75 -10.03 12.39 23.66
N SER A 76 -9.19 11.51 23.10
CA SER A 76 -8.90 10.19 23.67
C SER A 76 -7.92 10.26 24.84
N GLY A 77 -8.04 9.38 25.82
CA GLY A 77 -7.13 9.18 26.94
C GLY A 77 -7.47 10.00 28.17
N LEU A 78 -8.67 10.59 28.24
CA LEU A 78 -9.09 11.46 29.34
C LEU A 78 -9.66 10.69 30.56
N GLY A 79 -9.83 9.37 30.44
CA GLY A 79 -10.36 8.54 31.52
C GLY A 79 -11.89 8.50 31.56
N ASN A 80 -12.47 8.78 32.73
CA ASN A 80 -13.92 8.67 32.93
C ASN A 80 -14.70 9.91 32.45
N SER A 81 -16.02 9.78 32.33
CA SER A 81 -16.91 10.86 31.84
C SER A 81 -16.84 12.14 32.67
N THR A 82 -16.64 12.04 33.99
CA THR A 82 -16.48 13.21 34.88
C THR A 82 -15.19 13.96 34.60
N MET A 83 -14.07 13.27 34.38
CA MET A 83 -12.81 13.88 34.01
C MET A 83 -12.86 14.50 32.63
N GLN A 84 -13.44 13.79 31.65
CA GLN A 84 -13.70 14.31 30.30
C GLN A 84 -14.50 15.62 30.36
N SER A 85 -15.60 15.63 31.11
CA SER A 85 -16.47 16.80 31.31
C SER A 85 -15.71 18.00 31.90
N LYS A 86 -14.81 17.77 32.87
CA LYS A 86 -14.00 18.84 33.46
C LYS A 86 -12.91 19.36 32.52
N ILE A 87 -12.27 18.47 31.76
CA ILE A 87 -11.13 18.81 30.90
C ILE A 87 -11.58 19.47 29.60
N LEU A 88 -12.77 19.15 29.09
CA LEU A 88 -13.31 19.71 27.84
C LEU A 88 -14.04 21.04 28.05
N LYS A 89 -14.40 21.41 29.29
CA LYS A 89 -15.19 22.61 29.59
C LYS A 89 -14.37 23.70 30.27
N LYS A 90 -14.74 24.93 29.96
CA LYS A 90 -14.37 26.17 30.64
C LYS A 90 -15.59 26.76 31.32
N ALA A 91 -15.47 27.14 32.59
CA ALA A 91 -16.48 27.97 33.23
C ALA A 91 -16.32 29.42 32.74
N ILE A 92 -17.36 29.97 32.12
CA ILE A 92 -17.41 31.41 31.78
C ILE A 92 -18.01 32.18 32.95
N ASP A 93 -19.15 31.70 33.44
CA ASP A 93 -19.80 32.22 34.65
C ASP A 93 -20.34 31.04 35.48
N PRO A 94 -19.57 30.57 36.47
CA PRO A 94 -19.96 29.43 37.28
C PRO A 94 -21.19 29.74 38.15
N THR A 95 -21.46 31.02 38.46
CA THR A 95 -22.62 31.40 39.30
C THR A 95 -23.93 31.32 38.53
N ARG A 96 -23.89 31.46 37.20
CA ARG A 96 -25.03 31.33 36.29
C ARG A 96 -25.08 29.98 35.56
N GLY A 97 -24.14 29.07 35.85
CA GLY A 97 -24.03 27.78 35.18
C GLY A 97 -23.70 27.89 33.70
N VAL A 98 -22.98 28.94 33.29
CA VAL A 98 -22.59 29.17 31.89
C VAL A 98 -21.20 28.59 31.64
N PHE A 99 -21.15 27.60 30.76
CA PHE A 99 -19.94 26.89 30.36
C PHE A 99 -19.73 27.01 28.86
N ALA A 100 -18.47 26.94 28.43
CA ALA A 100 -18.08 26.79 27.03
C ALA A 100 -17.05 25.66 26.90
N LEU A 101 -16.71 25.31 25.66
CA LEU A 101 -15.61 24.37 25.42
C LEU A 101 -14.26 25.05 25.60
N ASN A 102 -13.28 24.26 26.00
CA ASN A 102 -11.88 24.69 25.97
C ASN A 102 -11.39 24.76 24.53
N THR A 103 -10.61 25.79 24.24
CA THR A 103 -9.90 25.93 22.98
C THR A 103 -8.56 25.21 23.03
N ILE A 104 -7.94 24.95 21.89
CA ILE A 104 -6.60 24.34 21.80
C ILE A 104 -5.52 25.09 22.62
N PHE A 105 -5.74 26.37 22.90
CA PHE A 105 -4.82 27.21 23.67
C PHE A 105 -5.05 27.17 25.19
N ASP A 106 -6.22 26.70 25.64
CA ASP A 106 -6.50 26.53 27.07
C ASP A 106 -5.80 25.29 27.64
N TYR A 107 -5.27 24.41 26.78
CA TYR A 107 -4.52 23.21 27.18
C TYR A 107 -3.03 23.52 27.35
N ASP A 108 -2.52 23.31 28.55
CA ASP A 108 -1.11 23.52 28.86
C ASP A 108 -0.21 22.48 28.18
N ALA A 109 0.96 22.93 27.72
CA ALA A 109 1.92 22.06 27.04
C ALA A 109 2.53 20.99 27.98
N SER A 110 2.50 21.18 29.31
CA SER A 110 3.00 20.20 30.27
C SER A 110 2.08 18.99 30.41
N SER A 111 0.76 19.21 30.45
CA SER A 111 -0.24 18.14 30.66
C SER A 111 -0.71 17.56 29.33
N PHE A 112 -0.76 18.37 28.27
CA PHE A 112 -1.23 17.96 26.94
C PHE A 112 -0.23 18.34 25.84
N PRO A 113 1.03 17.85 25.89
CA PRO A 113 2.08 18.24 24.96
C PRO A 113 1.71 17.95 23.50
N LEU A 114 1.14 16.78 23.23
CA LEU A 114 0.78 16.36 21.88
C LEU A 114 -0.35 17.22 21.27
N LEU A 115 -1.38 17.54 22.07
CA LEU A 115 -2.48 18.37 21.62
C LEU A 115 -2.01 19.80 21.35
N ASN A 116 -1.27 20.38 22.29
CA ASN A 116 -0.79 21.76 22.17
C ASN A 116 0.16 21.93 20.98
N LEU A 117 1.14 21.04 20.83
CA LEU A 117 2.15 21.12 19.77
C LEU A 117 1.56 20.85 18.38
N SER A 118 0.66 19.87 18.26
CA SER A 118 0.05 19.55 16.96
C SER A 118 -1.05 20.54 16.56
N ALA A 119 -2.00 20.82 17.44
CA ALA A 119 -3.18 21.60 17.09
C ALA A 119 -2.86 23.09 16.85
N SER A 120 -1.94 23.67 17.64
CA SER A 120 -1.52 25.07 17.44
C SER A 120 -0.78 25.26 16.11
N ALA A 121 0.12 24.32 15.76
CA ALA A 121 0.85 24.35 14.52
C ALA A 121 -0.08 24.19 13.31
N ILE A 122 -1.01 23.23 13.35
CA ILE A 122 -2.00 23.05 12.28
C ILE A 122 -2.86 24.31 12.13
N LEU A 123 -3.34 24.91 13.23
CA LEU A 123 -4.16 26.11 13.16
C LEU A 123 -3.39 27.26 12.50
N ALA A 124 -2.12 27.46 12.87
CA ALA A 124 -1.25 28.45 12.24
C ALA A 124 -1.08 28.18 10.73
N TYR A 125 -0.84 26.93 10.32
CA TYR A 125 -0.70 26.56 8.91
C TYR A 125 -2.00 26.67 8.10
N SER A 126 -3.14 26.50 8.75
CA SER A 126 -4.45 26.71 8.13
C SER A 126 -4.83 28.19 7.96
N GLY A 127 -3.98 29.12 8.40
CA GLY A 127 -4.28 30.56 8.40
C GLY A 127 -5.35 30.95 9.42
N GLY A 128 -5.44 30.21 10.52
CA GLY A 128 -6.44 30.43 11.58
C GLY A 128 -7.83 29.85 11.28
N ASN A 129 -7.97 29.03 10.24
CA ASN A 129 -9.24 28.40 9.88
C ASN A 129 -9.05 26.95 9.43
N LEU A 130 -9.40 25.99 10.31
CA LEU A 130 -9.28 24.56 10.01
C LEU A 130 -10.31 24.05 8.99
N SER A 131 -11.14 24.91 8.38
CA SER A 131 -11.97 24.58 7.22
C SER A 131 -11.28 24.82 5.88
N THR A 132 -10.18 25.58 5.83
CA THR A 132 -9.45 25.83 4.59
C THR A 132 -8.49 24.68 4.28
N PRO A 133 -8.39 24.22 3.02
CA PRO A 133 -7.38 23.25 2.61
C PRO A 133 -5.98 23.85 2.82
N PHE A 134 -5.08 23.05 3.38
CA PHE A 134 -3.66 23.38 3.49
C PHE A 134 -2.85 22.20 2.98
N ALA A 135 -1.70 22.48 2.36
CA ALA A 135 -0.85 21.45 1.80
C ALA A 135 -0.15 20.65 2.90
N ASP A 136 0.10 19.37 2.61
CA ASP A 136 0.94 18.52 3.45
C ASP A 136 2.31 19.17 3.63
N ARG A 137 2.80 19.17 4.87
CA ARG A 137 4.03 19.86 5.22
C ARG A 137 4.74 19.14 6.34
N THR A 138 6.06 19.16 6.26
CA THR A 138 6.96 18.75 7.33
C THR A 138 7.68 19.97 7.85
N TRP A 139 7.81 20.07 9.17
CA TRP A 139 8.60 21.10 9.83
C TRP A 139 9.28 20.53 11.07
N GLN A 140 10.30 21.24 11.55
CA GLN A 140 10.98 20.89 12.78
C GLN A 140 10.45 21.76 13.92
N THR A 141 10.12 21.14 15.05
CA THR A 141 9.79 21.82 16.31
C THR A 141 10.66 21.26 17.42
N GLY A 142 11.66 22.04 17.86
CA GLY A 142 12.68 21.56 18.79
C GLY A 142 13.44 20.36 18.21
N ASP A 143 13.52 19.28 18.97
CA ASP A 143 14.17 18.02 18.58
C ASP A 143 13.23 17.04 17.83
N TYR A 144 12.03 17.49 17.45
CA TYR A 144 11.05 16.67 16.75
C TYR A 144 10.86 17.14 15.30
N LEU A 145 10.82 16.18 14.39
CA LEU A 145 10.33 16.38 13.03
C LEU A 145 8.85 16.02 13.00
N VAL A 146 8.03 17.00 12.63
CA VAL A 146 6.57 16.87 12.57
C VAL A 146 6.13 16.93 11.12
N THR A 147 5.36 15.93 10.70
CA THR A 147 4.75 15.86 9.37
C THR A 147 3.24 15.86 9.54
N VAL A 148 2.57 16.68 8.73
CA VAL A 148 1.11 16.68 8.62
C VAL A 148 0.71 16.20 7.24
N THR A 149 -0.21 15.25 7.24
CA THR A 149 -0.82 14.70 6.04
C THR A 149 -2.33 14.84 6.15
N THR A 150 -2.94 15.31 5.07
CA THR A 150 -4.39 15.48 4.99
C THR A 150 -5.00 14.42 4.07
N LYS A 151 -6.08 13.79 4.52
CA LYS A 151 -6.83 12.80 3.72
C LYS A 151 -8.31 13.16 3.73
N VAL A 152 -8.90 13.28 2.55
CA VAL A 152 -10.34 13.53 2.41
C VAL A 152 -11.04 12.21 2.10
N VAL A 153 -11.99 11.81 2.96
CA VAL A 153 -12.81 10.60 2.78
C VAL A 153 -14.28 11.00 2.99
N TRP A 154 -15.14 10.67 2.02
CA TRP A 154 -16.58 11.00 2.06
C TRP A 154 -16.88 12.47 2.39
N SER A 155 -16.09 13.39 1.84
CA SER A 155 -16.17 14.84 2.09
C SER A 155 -15.80 15.28 3.52
N TYR A 156 -15.32 14.37 4.36
CA TYR A 156 -14.69 14.69 5.64
C TYR A 156 -13.18 14.72 5.51
N ARG A 157 -12.55 15.72 6.12
CA ARG A 157 -11.10 15.87 6.10
C ARG A 157 -10.50 15.35 7.40
N TYR A 158 -9.63 14.36 7.27
CA TYR A 158 -8.83 13.79 8.34
C TYR A 158 -7.43 14.40 8.27
N ILE A 159 -6.97 14.93 9.40
CA ILE A 159 -5.64 15.50 9.53
C ILE A 159 -4.84 14.54 10.40
N VAL A 160 -3.80 13.96 9.82
CA VAL A 160 -2.89 13.05 10.52
C VAL A 160 -1.61 13.82 10.81
N VAL A 161 -1.25 13.88 12.09
CA VAL A 161 0.01 14.48 12.53
C VAL A 161 0.90 13.37 13.06
N THR A 162 2.06 13.24 12.46
CA THR A 162 3.11 12.34 12.94
C THR A 162 4.29 13.18 13.41
N ALA A 163 4.76 12.94 14.63
CA ALA A 163 5.96 13.56 15.16
C ALA A 163 6.94 12.46 15.54
N ALA A 164 8.19 12.56 15.10
CA ALA A 164 9.25 11.66 15.53
C ALA A 164 10.49 12.46 15.98
N PRO A 165 11.26 11.95 16.95
CA PRO A 165 12.53 12.56 17.34
C PRO A 165 13.50 12.59 16.16
N LEU A 166 14.26 13.68 16.02
CA LEU A 166 15.24 13.85 14.93
C LEU A 166 16.33 12.76 14.95
N GLN A 167 16.65 12.24 16.15
CA GLN A 167 17.62 11.17 16.35
C GLN A 167 17.17 9.84 15.73
N ASP A 168 15.86 9.58 15.72
CA ASP A 168 15.27 8.36 15.17
C ASP A 168 15.39 8.34 13.64
N TYR A 169 15.20 9.49 12.99
CA TYR A 169 15.41 9.65 11.55
C TYR A 169 16.85 9.39 11.12
N LEU A 170 17.85 9.84 11.89
CA LEU A 170 19.26 9.60 11.57
C LEU A 170 19.64 8.12 11.77
N GLY A 171 19.15 7.50 12.84
CA GLY A 171 19.35 6.07 13.10
C GLY A 171 18.74 5.20 12.01
N ASP A 172 17.48 5.46 11.64
CA ASP A 172 16.78 4.70 10.61
C ASP A 172 17.35 4.92 9.22
N THR A 173 17.85 6.13 8.90
CA THR A 173 18.50 6.36 7.60
C THR A 173 19.82 5.60 7.48
N ILE A 174 20.61 5.52 8.56
CA ILE A 174 21.86 4.75 8.61
C ILE A 174 21.57 3.24 8.52
N ASN A 175 20.56 2.76 9.26
CA ASN A 175 20.14 1.35 9.23
C ASN A 175 19.54 0.96 7.88
N LEU A 176 18.72 1.82 7.27
CA LEU A 176 18.13 1.59 5.95
C LEU A 176 19.22 1.57 4.87
N ALA A 177 20.20 2.46 4.92
CA ALA A 177 21.34 2.45 4.00
C ALA A 177 22.19 1.17 4.14
N ALA A 178 22.40 0.68 5.37
CA ALA A 178 23.11 -0.57 5.62
C ALA A 178 22.34 -1.79 5.08
N ASN A 179 21.01 -1.82 5.28
CA ASN A 179 20.14 -2.89 4.79
C ASN A 179 20.04 -2.90 3.25
N LEU A 180 19.88 -1.74 2.62
CA LEU A 180 19.85 -1.63 1.15
C LEU A 180 21.19 -2.04 0.52
N LYS A 181 22.32 -1.74 1.18
CA LYS A 181 23.64 -2.19 0.73
C LYS A 181 23.79 -3.71 0.86
N ALA A 182 23.29 -4.31 1.94
CA ALA A 182 23.31 -5.75 2.14
C ALA A 182 22.41 -6.49 1.13
N ASP A 183 21.21 -5.97 0.88
CA ASP A 183 20.27 -6.54 -0.09
C ASP A 183 20.77 -6.40 -1.53
N GLY A 184 21.41 -5.27 -1.88
CA GLY A 184 22.05 -5.09 -3.18
C GLY A 184 23.16 -6.11 -3.45
N VAL A 185 23.99 -6.40 -2.44
CA VAL A 185 25.05 -7.43 -2.55
C VAL A 185 24.43 -8.82 -2.69
N ARG A 186 23.35 -9.13 -1.96
CA ARG A 186 22.67 -10.42 -2.04
C ARG A 186 22.01 -10.66 -3.41
N SER A 187 21.38 -9.64 -3.98
CA SER A 187 20.79 -9.71 -5.33
C SER A 187 21.86 -9.92 -6.39
N MET A 188 22.98 -9.20 -6.30
CA MET A 188 24.11 -9.37 -7.25
C MET A 188 24.68 -10.79 -7.23
N ILE A 189 24.78 -11.40 -6.04
CA ILE A 189 25.25 -12.79 -5.91
C ILE A 189 24.26 -13.77 -6.56
N GLN A 190 22.95 -13.57 -6.37
CA GLN A 190 21.93 -14.44 -6.98
C GLN A 190 21.95 -14.36 -8.52
N ASP A 191 22.15 -13.17 -9.08
CA ASP A 191 22.25 -12.97 -10.54
C ASP A 191 23.49 -13.67 -11.12
N ILE A 192 24.65 -13.55 -10.46
CA ILE A 192 25.88 -14.24 -10.91
C ILE A 192 25.70 -15.77 -10.88
N VAL A 193 25.11 -16.31 -9.81
CA VAL A 193 24.90 -17.76 -9.66
C VAL A 193 23.93 -18.28 -10.72
N SER A 194 22.85 -17.56 -11.00
CA SER A 194 21.88 -17.96 -12.03
C SER A 194 22.48 -17.93 -13.45
N ALA A 195 23.29 -16.91 -13.76
CA ALA A 195 23.98 -16.81 -15.05
C ALA A 195 24.93 -17.99 -15.29
N ILE A 196 25.72 -18.38 -14.28
CA ILE A 196 26.64 -19.53 -14.39
C ILE A 196 25.84 -20.83 -14.62
N ALA A 197 24.71 -21.02 -13.91
CA ALA A 197 23.89 -22.21 -14.05
C ALA A 197 23.33 -22.39 -15.47
N VAL A 198 22.89 -21.30 -16.11
CA VAL A 198 22.37 -21.32 -17.49
C VAL A 198 23.46 -21.71 -18.48
N VAL A 199 24.67 -21.15 -18.36
CA VAL A 199 25.79 -21.46 -19.27
C VAL A 199 26.20 -22.93 -19.18
N VAL A 200 26.28 -23.47 -17.95
CA VAL A 200 26.61 -24.89 -17.74
C VAL A 200 25.52 -25.78 -18.34
N PHE A 201 24.25 -25.45 -18.12
CA PHE A 201 23.14 -26.24 -18.65
C PHE A 201 23.09 -26.25 -20.18
N MET A 202 23.27 -25.08 -20.82
CA MET A 202 23.34 -24.98 -22.29
C MET A 202 24.52 -25.74 -22.88
N SER A 203 25.68 -25.72 -22.20
CA SER A 203 26.85 -26.47 -22.64
C SER A 203 26.61 -27.98 -22.58
N PHE A 204 25.97 -28.46 -21.50
CA PHE A 204 25.64 -29.87 -21.35
C PHE A 204 24.58 -30.35 -22.36
N SER A 205 23.54 -29.54 -22.60
CA SER A 205 22.50 -29.89 -23.56
C SER A 205 23.03 -29.93 -24.99
N ALA A 206 23.93 -29.01 -25.37
CA ALA A 206 24.58 -28.99 -26.68
C ALA A 206 25.41 -30.27 -26.92
N VAL A 207 26.24 -30.67 -25.96
CA VAL A 207 27.05 -31.90 -26.08
C VAL A 207 26.17 -33.14 -26.17
N THR A 208 25.14 -33.22 -25.32
CA THR A 208 24.20 -34.36 -25.32
C THR A 208 23.46 -34.45 -26.65
N PHE A 209 23.04 -33.32 -27.22
CA PHE A 209 22.37 -33.26 -28.51
C PHE A 209 23.26 -33.79 -29.64
N VAL A 210 24.52 -33.35 -29.72
CA VAL A 210 25.47 -33.81 -30.74
C VAL A 210 25.71 -35.32 -30.65
N LEU A 211 25.91 -35.86 -29.45
CA LEU A 211 26.15 -37.30 -29.26
C LEU A 211 24.96 -38.15 -29.71
N PHE A 212 23.74 -37.78 -29.32
CA PHE A 212 22.55 -38.59 -29.58
C PHE A 212 21.97 -38.42 -30.99
N PHE A 213 21.95 -37.19 -31.52
CA PHE A 213 21.27 -36.92 -32.78
C PHE A 213 22.20 -36.90 -33.99
N ILE A 214 23.49 -36.61 -33.81
CA ILE A 214 24.45 -36.56 -34.93
C ILE A 214 25.33 -37.80 -34.93
N GLU A 215 26.03 -38.06 -33.83
CA GLU A 215 27.07 -39.08 -33.82
C GLU A 215 26.51 -40.50 -33.87
N LYS A 216 25.51 -40.81 -33.05
CA LYS A 216 24.93 -42.16 -32.98
C LYS A 216 24.30 -42.61 -34.31
N PRO A 217 23.44 -41.81 -34.99
CA PRO A 217 22.87 -42.21 -36.28
C PRO A 217 23.93 -42.30 -37.38
N MET A 218 24.92 -41.40 -37.40
CA MET A 218 26.02 -41.47 -38.36
C MET A 218 26.86 -42.75 -38.20
N ARG A 219 27.15 -43.16 -36.96
CA ARG A 219 27.86 -44.43 -36.70
C ARG A 219 27.04 -45.63 -37.19
N ASP A 220 25.74 -45.63 -36.98
CA ASP A 220 24.86 -46.70 -37.46
C ASP A 220 24.80 -46.76 -38.99
N VAL A 221 24.70 -45.61 -39.66
CA VAL A 221 24.77 -45.51 -41.13
C VAL A 221 26.13 -46.00 -41.65
N LEU A 222 27.24 -45.54 -41.06
CA LEU A 222 28.59 -45.97 -41.43
C LEU A 222 28.78 -47.48 -41.22
N SER A 223 28.22 -48.05 -40.15
CA SER A 223 28.30 -49.48 -39.87
C SER A 223 27.50 -50.30 -40.90
N THR A 224 26.34 -49.79 -41.30
CA THR A 224 25.47 -50.39 -42.32
C THR A 224 26.12 -50.33 -43.70
N MET A 225 26.69 -49.18 -44.06
CA MET A 225 27.51 -49.03 -45.26
C MET A 225 28.70 -50.00 -45.26
N LYS A 226 29.44 -50.10 -44.15
CA LYS A 226 30.58 -51.02 -44.03
C LYS A 226 30.17 -52.49 -44.17
N LYS A 227 28.99 -52.87 -43.65
CA LYS A 227 28.39 -54.21 -43.86
C LYS A 227 27.99 -54.42 -45.32
N ALA A 228 27.39 -53.42 -45.97
CA ALA A 228 27.01 -53.49 -47.38
C ALA A 228 28.23 -53.62 -48.32
N THR A 229 29.33 -52.92 -48.03
CA THR A 229 30.57 -52.98 -48.83
C THR A 229 31.32 -54.32 -48.67
N LYS A 230 31.16 -55.02 -47.54
CA LYS A 230 31.79 -56.34 -47.31
C LYS A 230 31.05 -57.51 -47.96
N LEU A 231 29.81 -57.32 -48.42
CA LEU A 231 29.00 -58.36 -49.08
C LEU A 231 29.04 -58.21 -50.60
N GLY A 232 30.18 -58.54 -51.20
CA GLY A 232 30.31 -58.75 -52.65
C GLY A 232 29.61 -60.03 -53.11
N ASN A 233 28.27 -60.10 -53.02
CA ASN A 233 27.49 -61.16 -53.65
C ASN A 233 26.14 -60.62 -54.19
N TRP A 234 25.93 -60.79 -55.50
CA TRP A 234 25.15 -59.92 -56.39
C TRP A 234 23.62 -59.88 -56.21
N LYS A 235 22.99 -60.67 -55.32
CA LYS A 235 21.51 -60.80 -55.28
C LYS A 235 20.76 -59.98 -54.22
N ALA A 236 21.44 -59.21 -53.35
CA ALA A 236 20.78 -58.35 -52.34
C ALA A 236 20.67 -56.86 -52.75
N ARG A 237 20.97 -56.51 -54.01
CA ARG A 237 21.12 -55.10 -54.44
C ARG A 237 19.81 -54.30 -54.53
N PHE A 238 18.65 -54.93 -54.67
CA PHE A 238 17.38 -54.19 -54.83
C PHE A 238 16.68 -53.83 -53.51
N SER A 239 16.89 -54.59 -52.43
CA SER A 239 16.27 -54.32 -51.12
C SER A 239 17.05 -53.29 -50.29
N ILE A 240 18.37 -53.25 -50.44
CA ILE A 240 19.25 -52.40 -49.63
C ILE A 240 19.28 -50.96 -50.14
N VAL A 241 19.18 -50.74 -51.46
CA VAL A 241 19.10 -49.39 -52.03
C VAL A 241 17.77 -48.72 -51.68
N SER A 242 16.67 -49.48 -51.65
CA SER A 242 15.37 -48.96 -51.20
C SER A 242 15.35 -48.66 -49.70
N GLU A 243 16.02 -49.45 -48.87
CA GLU A 243 16.15 -49.17 -47.43
C GLU A 243 17.03 -47.96 -47.15
N ILE A 244 18.14 -47.78 -47.88
CA ILE A 244 19.01 -46.60 -47.75
C ILE A 244 18.29 -45.33 -48.20
N HIS A 245 17.52 -45.38 -49.30
CA HIS A 245 16.69 -44.25 -49.71
C HIS A 245 15.53 -43.98 -48.74
N GLY A 246 14.94 -45.02 -48.15
CA GLY A 246 13.97 -44.88 -47.06
C GLY A 246 14.56 -44.15 -45.86
N LEU A 247 15.71 -44.60 -45.36
CA LEU A 247 16.42 -43.98 -44.23
C LEU A 247 16.89 -42.56 -44.52
N GLN A 248 17.38 -42.27 -45.75
CA GLN A 248 17.74 -40.91 -46.16
C GLN A 248 16.51 -39.99 -46.20
N ASN A 249 15.37 -40.47 -46.70
CA ASN A 249 14.14 -39.69 -46.73
C ASN A 249 13.61 -39.44 -45.31
N THR A 250 13.61 -40.44 -44.44
CA THR A 250 13.21 -40.27 -43.03
C THR A 250 14.16 -39.32 -42.28
N PHE A 251 15.47 -39.40 -42.53
CA PHE A 251 16.44 -38.46 -41.96
C PHE A 251 16.19 -37.04 -42.46
N LYS A 252 15.92 -36.87 -43.76
CA LYS A 252 15.63 -35.56 -44.35
C LYS A 252 14.33 -34.97 -43.80
N GLU A 253 13.29 -35.79 -43.60
CA GLU A 253 12.04 -35.38 -42.95
C GLU A 253 12.26 -34.96 -41.49
N MET A 254 13.03 -35.73 -40.71
CA MET A 254 13.37 -35.34 -39.33
C MET A 254 14.16 -34.02 -39.27
N VAL A 255 15.09 -33.80 -40.20
CA VAL A 255 15.86 -32.54 -40.29
C VAL A 255 14.96 -31.38 -40.71
N ILE A 256 13.99 -31.59 -41.60
CA ILE A 256 13.02 -30.55 -42.00
C ILE A 256 12.11 -30.18 -40.83
N VAL A 257 11.54 -31.16 -40.12
CA VAL A 257 10.70 -30.93 -38.93
C VAL A 257 11.49 -30.22 -37.83
N PHE A 258 12.76 -30.57 -37.65
CA PHE A 258 13.64 -29.90 -36.69
C PHE A 258 13.99 -28.47 -37.11
N ALA A 259 14.24 -28.22 -38.40
CA ALA A 259 14.48 -26.88 -38.92
C ALA A 259 13.25 -25.98 -38.80
N ASP A 260 12.04 -26.52 -38.96
CA ASP A 260 10.78 -25.79 -38.73
C ASP A 260 10.51 -25.53 -37.24
N ALA A 261 10.88 -26.46 -36.35
CA ALA A 261 10.82 -26.25 -34.90
C ALA A 261 11.80 -25.15 -34.43
N LEU A 262 12.95 -25.00 -35.08
CA LEU A 262 13.91 -23.92 -34.80
C LEU A 262 13.52 -22.57 -35.42
N LYS A 263 12.78 -22.57 -36.54
CA LYS A 263 12.26 -21.34 -37.18
C LYS A 263 11.06 -20.74 -36.47
N SER A 264 10.44 -21.48 -35.55
CA SER A 264 9.33 -21.00 -34.73
C SER A 264 9.89 -20.53 -33.38
N PRO A 265 10.25 -19.24 -33.21
CA PRO A 265 10.53 -18.72 -31.88
C PRO A 265 9.28 -18.90 -30.98
N PRO A 266 9.45 -19.12 -29.66
CA PRO A 266 8.33 -19.21 -28.75
C PRO A 266 7.78 -17.81 -28.49
N ASP A 267 7.04 -17.27 -29.45
CA ASP A 267 6.22 -16.09 -29.24
C ASP A 267 4.76 -16.51 -29.07
N GLN A 268 4.25 -16.18 -27.87
CA GLN A 268 2.86 -16.10 -27.44
C GLN A 268 2.30 -17.26 -26.60
N GLU A 269 2.73 -17.28 -25.33
CA GLU A 269 1.76 -17.37 -24.24
C GLU A 269 2.08 -16.38 -23.11
N PHE A 270 2.24 -15.09 -23.44
CA PHE A 270 2.09 -13.99 -22.46
C PHE A 270 1.58 -12.73 -23.17
N SER A 271 0.32 -12.76 -23.60
CA SER A 271 -0.47 -11.56 -23.81
C SER A 271 -1.70 -11.64 -22.94
N TYR A 272 -1.59 -11.21 -21.68
CA TYR A 272 -2.66 -10.46 -21.01
C TYR A 272 -2.13 -9.67 -19.81
N ARG A 273 -2.31 -8.34 -19.88
CA ARG A 273 -2.26 -7.32 -18.83
C ARG A 273 -0.91 -6.84 -18.30
N ARG A 274 -0.38 -5.81 -18.97
CA ARG A 274 0.37 -4.74 -18.29
C ARG A 274 0.07 -3.36 -18.91
N ASP A 275 -1.22 -2.98 -18.92
CA ASP A 275 -1.67 -1.59 -19.06
C ASP A 275 -2.55 -1.23 -17.86
N ILE A 276 -1.91 -1.12 -16.69
CA ILE A 276 -2.38 -0.29 -15.58
C ILE A 276 -1.09 0.27 -15.01
N TRP A 277 -0.77 1.53 -15.36
CA TRP A 277 0.00 2.54 -14.62
C TRP A 277 0.29 3.68 -15.63
N ALA A 278 -0.74 4.47 -15.90
CA ALA A 278 -0.68 5.87 -16.30
C ALA A 278 -1.77 6.60 -15.50
#